data_AF-A0A357L7W3-F1
#
_entry.id   AF-A0A357L7W3-F1
#
_cell.length_a   1.000
_cell.length_b   1.000
_cell.length_c   1.000
_cell.angle_alpha   90.00
_cell.angle_beta   90.00
_cell.angle_gamma   90.00
#
_symmetry.space_group_name_H-M   'P 1'
#
loop_
_entity.id
_entity.type
_entity.pdbx_description
1 polymer ?
#
loop_
_entity_poly.entity_id
_entity_poly.type
_entity_poly.pdbx_seq_one_letter_code
_entity_poly.pdbx_strand_id
1 'polypeptide(L)'
;MTRLAAFLLAASFAPAAALAACREEAAGAARYAVCDFNPQTDDIRLFLNGADGVPYAEFSRVRAALEAKGETLLFAMNAGMYRKDRTPVGLYIENGEELKKVSTKDGRGNFHLKPNGVFW
;
A
#
# COMPACT_ATOMS: atom_id res chain seq x y z
N MET A 1 13.51 12.27 -61.70
CA MET A 1 12.84 11.07 -61.16
C MET A 1 13.00 11.10 -59.63
N THR A 2 11.90 11.47 -58.98
CA THR A 2 11.46 11.27 -57.58
C THR A 2 12.50 10.91 -56.50
N ARG A 3 12.73 11.84 -55.56
CA ARG A 3 13.38 11.58 -54.26
C ARG A 3 12.33 10.97 -53.30
N LEU A 4 12.53 9.72 -52.87
CA LEU A 4 11.73 9.12 -51.80
C LEU A 4 12.18 9.72 -50.45
N ALA A 5 11.29 10.44 -49.78
CA ALA A 5 11.47 10.85 -48.39
C ALA A 5 10.98 9.72 -47.49
N ALA A 6 11.90 9.08 -46.76
CA ALA A 6 11.56 8.08 -45.75
C ALA A 6 11.05 8.81 -44.48
N PHE A 7 9.73 8.75 -44.26
CA PHE A 7 9.13 9.17 -42.99
C PHE A 7 9.38 8.08 -41.94
N LEU A 8 10.31 8.35 -41.03
CA LEU A 8 10.48 7.57 -39.80
C LEU A 8 9.30 7.89 -38.87
N LEU A 9 8.35 6.95 -38.79
CA LEU A 9 7.25 7.01 -37.83
C LEU A 9 7.82 6.69 -36.43
N ALA A 10 8.17 7.73 -35.67
CA ALA A 10 8.55 7.57 -34.28
C ALA A 10 7.29 7.19 -33.47
N ALA A 11 7.10 5.90 -33.22
CA ALA A 11 6.05 5.42 -32.32
C ALA A 11 6.38 5.88 -30.89
N SER A 12 5.69 6.92 -30.42
CA SER A 12 5.75 7.35 -29.04
C SER A 12 5.10 6.27 -28.16
N PHE A 13 5.91 5.39 -27.57
CA PHE A 13 5.48 4.52 -26.48
C PHE A 13 5.24 5.41 -25.26
N ALA A 14 4.01 5.89 -25.10
CA ALA A 14 3.58 6.42 -23.82
C ALA A 14 3.55 5.24 -22.83
N PRO A 15 4.22 5.32 -21.68
CA PRO A 15 4.09 4.31 -20.66
C PRO A 15 2.62 4.24 -20.25
N ALA A 16 2.01 3.07 -20.42
CA ALA A 16 0.66 2.84 -19.91
C ALA A 16 0.72 3.06 -18.40
N ALA A 17 -0.02 4.05 -17.90
CA ALA A 17 -0.15 4.23 -16.47
C ALA A 17 -0.72 2.92 -15.91
N ALA A 18 0.07 2.25 -15.07
CA ALA A 18 -0.40 1.09 -14.33
C ALA A 18 -1.47 1.59 -13.37
N LEU A 19 -2.73 1.55 -13.82
CA LEU A 19 -3.85 1.74 -12.93
C LEU A 19 -3.85 0.53 -12.02
N ALA A 20 -3.81 0.77 -10.70
CA ALA A 20 -4.27 -0.25 -9.77
C ALA A 20 -5.64 -0.75 -10.25
N ALA A 21 -5.93 -2.05 -10.09
CA ALA A 21 -7.20 -2.67 -10.46
C ALA A 21 -8.34 -2.22 -9.53
N CYS A 22 -8.45 -0.91 -9.32
CA CYS A 22 -9.44 -0.25 -8.51
C CYS A 22 -10.67 0.07 -9.36
N ARG A 23 -11.84 -0.28 -8.85
CA ARG A 23 -13.14 0.08 -9.43
C ARG A 23 -13.97 0.83 -8.40
N GLU A 24 -14.84 1.71 -8.88
CA GLU A 24 -15.88 2.27 -8.03
C GLU A 24 -17.02 1.26 -7.86
N GLU A 25 -17.42 1.01 -6.62
CA GLU A 25 -18.59 0.22 -6.28
C GLU A 25 -19.56 1.02 -5.41
N ALA A 26 -20.85 0.72 -5.52
CA ALA A 26 -21.89 1.30 -4.69
C ALA A 26 -22.63 0.23 -3.88
N ALA A 27 -22.83 0.49 -2.60
CA ALA A 27 -23.71 -0.32 -1.74
C ALA A 27 -24.71 0.60 -1.02
N GLY A 28 -25.97 0.56 -1.43
CA GLY A 28 -26.97 1.52 -1.00
C GLY A 28 -26.59 2.94 -1.42
N ALA A 29 -26.49 3.86 -0.46
CA ALA A 29 -26.06 5.25 -0.70
C ALA A 29 -24.53 5.46 -0.61
N ALA A 30 -23.78 4.45 -0.18
CA ALA A 30 -22.33 4.54 -0.01
C ALA A 30 -21.58 4.21 -1.32
N ARG A 31 -20.46 4.89 -1.53
CA ARG A 31 -19.53 4.66 -2.66
C ARG A 31 -18.18 4.23 -2.12
N TYR A 32 -17.55 3.27 -2.80
CA TYR A 32 -16.30 2.65 -2.42
C TYR A 32 -15.34 2.63 -3.60
N ALA A 33 -14.05 2.80 -3.32
CA ALA A 33 -13.00 2.38 -4.23
C ALA A 33 -12.55 0.98 -3.78
N VAL A 34 -12.74 -0.02 -4.65
CA VAL A 34 -12.38 -1.42 -4.37
C VAL A 34 -11.22 -1.80 -5.26
N CYS A 35 -10.06 -2.05 -4.65
CA CYS A 35 -8.83 -2.44 -5.33
C CYS A 35 -8.54 -3.91 -5.03
N ASP A 36 -8.60 -4.75 -6.06
CA ASP A 36 -8.27 -6.17 -5.91
C ASP A 36 -6.76 -6.38 -6.01
N PHE A 37 -6.26 -7.36 -5.25
CA PHE A 37 -4.87 -7.80 -5.31
C PHE A 37 -4.79 -9.32 -5.13
N ASN A 38 -3.87 -9.97 -5.84
CA ASN A 38 -3.52 -11.36 -5.68
C ASN A 38 -2.22 -11.48 -4.88
N PRO A 39 -2.24 -11.94 -3.61
CA PRO A 39 -1.05 -12.00 -2.78
C PRO A 39 0.02 -13.02 -3.27
N GLN A 40 -0.28 -13.82 -4.30
CA GLN A 40 0.69 -14.73 -4.92
C GLN A 40 1.52 -14.05 -6.03
N THR A 41 1.03 -12.96 -6.61
CA THR A 41 1.66 -12.29 -7.77
C THR A 41 1.91 -10.81 -7.55
N ASP A 42 1.10 -10.17 -6.72
CA ASP A 42 1.11 -8.74 -6.48
C ASP A 42 1.86 -8.45 -5.19
N ASP A 43 2.61 -7.35 -5.20
CA ASP A 43 3.37 -6.90 -4.05
C ASP A 43 2.52 -5.97 -3.17
N ILE A 44 2.19 -6.43 -1.96
CA ILE A 44 1.51 -5.65 -0.92
C ILE A 44 2.39 -5.56 0.32
N ARG A 45 2.73 -4.33 0.72
CA ARG A 45 3.66 -4.03 1.81
C ARG A 45 3.09 -3.05 2.81
N LEU A 46 3.62 -3.11 4.03
CA LEU A 46 3.42 -2.08 5.04
C LEU A 46 4.62 -1.11 5.01
N PHE A 47 4.35 0.16 5.35
CA PHE A 47 5.33 1.23 5.39
C PHE A 47 5.13 2.06 6.66
N LEU A 48 5.96 1.84 7.68
CA LEU A 48 5.92 2.63 8.92
C LEU A 48 6.98 3.73 8.91
N ASN A 49 8.25 3.34 8.90
CA ASN A 49 9.39 4.26 9.01
C ASN A 49 10.26 4.19 7.76
N GLY A 50 10.81 5.33 7.36
CA GLY A 50 11.87 5.38 6.35
C GLY A 50 13.18 4.79 6.86
N ALA A 51 14.16 4.68 5.96
CA ALA A 51 15.50 4.20 6.28
C ALA A 51 16.24 5.12 7.29
N ASP A 52 15.76 6.36 7.45
CA ASP A 52 16.21 7.34 8.45
C ASP A 52 15.58 7.12 9.84
N GLY A 53 14.72 6.11 10.00
CA GLY A 53 13.98 5.84 11.23
C GLY A 53 12.81 6.81 11.46
N VAL A 54 12.54 7.73 10.53
CA VAL A 54 11.45 8.71 10.66
C VAL A 54 10.17 8.13 10.04
N PRO A 55 9.01 8.24 10.71
CA PRO A 55 7.74 7.78 10.15
C PRO A 55 7.47 8.37 8.77
N TYR A 56 6.97 7.55 7.84
CA TYR A 56 6.56 8.03 6.53
C TYR A 56 5.44 9.07 6.64
N ALA A 57 4.42 8.80 7.48
CA ALA A 57 3.27 9.65 7.81
C ALA A 57 2.38 10.12 6.64
N GLU A 58 2.88 10.15 5.42
CA GLU A 58 2.20 10.61 4.20
C GLU A 58 2.51 9.67 3.02
N PHE A 59 1.52 9.45 2.16
CA PHE A 59 1.70 8.61 0.96
C PHE A 59 2.68 9.20 -0.05
N SER A 60 2.87 10.52 -0.06
CA SER A 60 3.88 11.22 -0.88
C SER A 60 5.31 10.73 -0.56
N ARG A 61 5.61 10.56 0.73
CA ARG A 61 6.93 10.07 1.19
C ARG A 61 7.12 8.60 0.86
N VAL A 62 6.07 7.78 0.92
CA VAL A 62 6.11 6.38 0.47
C VAL A 62 6.37 6.31 -1.03
N ARG A 63 5.63 7.10 -1.83
CA ARG A 63 5.83 7.20 -3.29
C ARG A 63 7.27 7.57 -3.64
N ALA A 64 7.81 8.63 -3.04
CA ALA A 64 9.18 9.07 -3.30
C ALA A 64 10.23 8.01 -2.94
N ALA A 65 10.03 7.28 -1.83
CA ALA A 65 10.94 6.21 -1.43
C ALA A 65 10.90 4.99 -2.37
N LEU A 66 9.75 4.72 -2.97
CA LEU A 66 9.60 3.68 -4.01
C LEU A 66 10.19 4.11 -5.34
N GLU A 67 9.93 5.35 -5.77
CA GLU A 67 10.48 5.91 -7.01
C GLU A 67 12.02 5.94 -6.98
N ALA A 68 12.62 6.26 -5.83
CA ALA A 68 14.08 6.18 -5.64
C ALA A 68 14.66 4.76 -5.81
N LYS A 69 13.82 3.72 -5.72
CA LYS A 69 14.17 2.32 -5.96
C LYS A 69 13.76 1.83 -7.36
N GLY A 70 13.24 2.71 -8.21
CA GLY A 70 12.68 2.35 -9.52
C GLY A 70 11.33 1.63 -9.43
N GLU A 71 10.64 1.71 -8.30
CA GLU A 71 9.34 1.10 -8.07
C GLU A 71 8.22 2.13 -8.25
N THR A 72 7.02 1.68 -8.61
CA THR A 72 5.84 2.56 -8.80
C THR A 72 4.77 2.25 -7.77
N LEU A 73 4.31 3.27 -7.04
CA LEU A 73 3.18 3.13 -6.12
C LEU A 73 1.85 3.13 -6.89
N LEU A 74 1.21 1.96 -6.99
CA LEU A 74 -0.07 1.78 -7.67
C LEU A 74 -1.26 2.30 -6.86
N PHE A 75 -1.33 1.93 -5.58
CA PHE A 75 -2.31 2.46 -4.63
C PHE A 75 -1.75 2.44 -3.19
N ALA A 76 -2.34 3.23 -2.31
CA ALA A 76 -2.06 3.19 -0.87
C ALA A 76 -3.31 3.61 -0.08
N MET A 77 -3.43 3.08 1.13
CA MET A 77 -4.45 3.47 2.11
C MET A 77 -3.87 3.39 3.51
N ASN A 78 -4.60 3.91 4.51
CA ASN A 78 -4.21 3.72 5.90
C ASN A 78 -4.30 2.23 6.28
N ALA A 79 -3.39 1.79 7.16
CA ALA A 79 -3.39 0.44 7.70
C ALA A 79 -3.99 0.41 9.12
N GLY A 80 -3.28 -0.19 10.08
CA GLY A 80 -3.72 -0.33 11.47
C GLY A 80 -3.70 0.97 12.28
N MET A 81 -4.24 0.89 13.49
CA MET A 81 -4.23 1.99 14.46
C MET A 81 -2.81 2.30 14.96
N TYR A 82 -2.56 3.58 15.20
CA TYR A 82 -1.30 4.10 15.73
C TYR A 82 -1.52 5.05 16.92
N ARG A 83 -0.51 5.21 17.78
CA ARG A 83 -0.49 6.20 18.88
C ARG A 83 -0.09 7.59 18.38
N LYS A 84 -0.15 8.62 19.22
CA LYS A 84 0.25 10.00 18.81
C LYS A 84 1.65 10.08 18.20
N ASP A 85 2.58 9.24 18.66
CA ASP A 85 3.95 9.12 18.15
C ASP A 85 4.08 8.26 16.88
N ARG A 86 2.96 7.88 16.25
CA ARG A 86 2.85 6.99 15.08
C ARG A 86 3.25 5.53 15.32
N THR A 87 3.52 5.12 16.57
CA THR A 87 3.82 3.70 16.86
C THR A 87 2.58 2.82 16.73
N PRO A 88 2.70 1.57 16.24
CA PRO A 88 1.57 0.66 16.11
C PRO A 88 0.89 0.35 17.45
N VAL A 89 -0.45 0.33 17.45
CA VAL A 89 -1.24 -0.08 18.62
C VAL A 89 -1.26 -1.59 18.79
N GLY A 90 -1.43 -2.34 17.69
CA GLY A 90 -1.53 -3.80 17.66
C GLY A 90 -0.29 -4.48 17.08
N LEU A 91 -0.42 -5.77 16.73
CA LEU A 91 0.61 -6.54 16.04
C LEU A 91 1.07 -5.78 14.78
N TYR A 92 2.38 -5.65 14.62
CA TYR A 92 2.98 -5.05 13.43
C TYR A 92 4.15 -5.91 12.96
N ILE A 93 4.04 -6.40 11.74
CA ILE A 93 5.06 -7.19 11.05
C ILE A 93 5.33 -6.50 9.72
N GLU A 94 6.59 -6.13 9.47
CA GLU A 94 7.01 -5.50 8.21
C GLU A 94 8.25 -6.23 7.70
N ASN A 95 8.27 -6.56 6.40
CA ASN A 95 9.37 -7.31 5.77
C ASN A 95 9.72 -8.63 6.50
N GLY A 96 8.72 -9.28 7.10
CA GLY A 96 8.90 -10.52 7.87
C GLY A 96 9.42 -10.33 9.30
N GLU A 97 9.71 -9.10 9.72
CA GLU A 97 10.16 -8.78 11.08
C GLU A 97 9.01 -8.31 11.96
N GLU A 98 8.85 -8.93 13.14
CA GLU A 98 7.89 -8.48 14.14
C GLU A 98 8.43 -7.26 14.91
N LEU A 99 7.94 -6.06 14.56
CA LEU A 99 8.33 -4.82 15.25
C LEU A 99 7.41 -4.49 16.44
N LYS A 100 6.20 -5.07 16.48
CA LYS A 100 5.28 -4.95 17.62
C LYS A 100 4.53 -6.24 17.86
N LYS A 101 4.66 -6.81 19.06
CA LYS A 101 3.96 -8.04 19.47
C LYS A 101 2.44 -7.86 19.53
N VAL A 102 1.71 -8.93 19.22
CA VAL A 102 0.28 -9.02 19.49
C VAL A 102 -0.01 -8.88 20.99
N SER A 103 -1.11 -8.19 21.35
CA SER A 103 -1.59 -8.13 22.72
C SER A 103 -2.56 -9.29 23.00
N THR A 104 -2.16 -10.21 23.86
CA THR A 104 -3.02 -11.32 24.33
C THR A 104 -3.66 -11.04 25.68
N LYS A 105 -3.39 -9.89 26.30
CA LYS A 105 -3.92 -9.51 27.61
C LYS A 105 -5.44 -9.42 27.61
N ASP A 106 -6.03 -9.65 28.78
CA ASP A 106 -7.42 -9.28 29.05
C ASP A 106 -7.55 -7.77 29.22
N GLY A 107 -8.75 -7.25 28.99
CA GLY A 107 -9.01 -5.82 29.10
C GLY A 107 -10.44 -5.46 28.75
N ARG A 108 -10.71 -4.15 28.76
CA ARG A 108 -12.03 -3.61 28.41
C ARG A 108 -12.08 -3.23 26.93
N GLY A 109 -13.28 -3.22 26.36
CA GLY A 109 -13.53 -2.81 24.99
C GLY A 109 -13.31 -3.93 23.97
N ASN A 110 -13.66 -3.64 22.72
CA ASN A 110 -13.71 -4.59 21.61
C ASN A 110 -12.36 -5.26 21.29
N PHE A 111 -11.23 -4.59 21.49
CA PHE A 111 -9.89 -5.13 21.20
C PHE A 111 -9.41 -6.24 22.16
N HIS A 112 -10.13 -6.45 23.27
CA HIS A 112 -9.80 -7.47 24.27
C HIS A 112 -10.81 -8.64 24.29
N LEU A 113 -11.84 -8.62 23.42
CA LEU A 113 -12.83 -9.70 23.33
C LEU A 113 -12.21 -10.98 22.75
N LYS A 114 -12.32 -12.10 23.47
CA LYS A 114 -11.73 -13.38 23.04
C LYS A 114 -12.73 -14.25 22.25
N PRO A 115 -12.30 -14.96 21.20
CA PRO A 115 -10.96 -14.92 20.60
C PRO A 115 -10.79 -13.67 19.71
N ASN A 116 -9.78 -12.83 19.98
CA ASN A 116 -9.51 -11.56 19.27
C ASN A 116 -8.68 -11.77 17.99
N GLY A 117 -9.05 -12.76 17.16
CA GLY A 117 -8.29 -13.11 15.95
C GLY A 117 -6.98 -13.85 16.21
N VAL A 118 -6.69 -14.22 17.46
CA VAL A 118 -5.63 -15.17 17.81
C VAL A 118 -6.26 -16.56 17.92
N PHE A 119 -5.97 -17.39 16.93
CA PHE A 119 -6.37 -18.79 16.90
C PHE A 119 -5.20 -19.65 17.44
N TRP A 120 -5.54 -20.82 18.00
CA TRP A 120 -4.67 -21.71 18.79
C TRP A 120 -3.40 -22.18 18.07
#